data_AF-A0AAV1UR64-F1
#
_entry.id   AF-A0AAV1UR64-F1
#
_cell.length_a   1.000
_cell.length_b   1.000
_cell.length_c   1.000
_cell.angle_alpha   90.00
_cell.angle_beta   90.00
_cell.angle_gamma   90.00
#
_symmetry.space_group_name_H-M   'P 1'
#
loop_
_entity.id
_entity.type
_entity.pdbx_description
1 polymer ?
#
loop_
_entity_poly.entity_id
_entity_poly.type
_entity_poly.pdbx_seq_one_letter_code
_entity_poly.pdbx_strand_id
1 'polypeptide(L)'
;MQVTFILYILTKRAKPWASGLNLHDQNVFESLEILKSLLKETVEPPRSEFRARSALLRLKQGKRDLHAYAQHLRYLASSVTKNPVDEHTLINVFIYGLVDGPVKTYMLQEDFHTLERR
;
A
#
# COMPACT_ATOMS: atom_id res chain seq x y z
N MET A 1 -24.08 2.11 -17.21
CA MET A 1 -24.55 2.88 -16.03
C MET A 1 -23.50 3.06 -14.93
N GLN A 2 -22.58 2.12 -14.68
CA GLN A 2 -21.58 2.27 -13.60
C GLN A 2 -20.51 3.34 -13.88
N VAL A 3 -20.00 3.41 -15.12
CA VAL A 3 -18.97 4.39 -15.52
C VAL A 3 -19.45 5.83 -15.36
N THR A 4 -20.64 6.14 -15.87
CA THR A 4 -21.23 7.49 -15.79
C THR A 4 -21.50 7.94 -14.36
N PHE A 5 -21.91 7.03 -13.47
CA PHE A 5 -22.08 7.32 -12.04
C PHE A 5 -20.76 7.66 -11.34
N ILE A 6 -19.69 6.89 -11.61
CA ILE A 6 -18.38 7.15 -11.02
C ILE A 6 -17.80 8.48 -11.54
N LEU A 7 -17.93 8.77 -12.84
CA LEU A 7 -17.54 10.06 -13.43
C LEU A 7 -18.28 11.23 -12.78
N TYR A 8 -19.58 11.08 -12.50
CA TYR A 8 -20.36 12.09 -11.80
C TYR A 8 -19.86 12.35 -10.37
N ILE A 9 -19.44 11.32 -9.64
CA ILE A 9 -18.85 11.49 -8.30
C ILE A 9 -17.49 12.20 -8.39
N LEU A 10 -16.63 11.78 -9.33
CA LEU A 10 -15.28 12.32 -9.51
C LEU A 10 -15.30 13.78 -9.98
N THR A 11 -16.17 14.13 -10.92
CA THR A 11 -16.38 15.51 -11.38
C THR A 11 -16.92 16.44 -10.29
N LYS A 12 -17.49 15.91 -9.21
CA LYS A 12 -17.90 16.71 -8.04
C LYS A 12 -16.83 16.80 -6.96
N ARG A 13 -16.20 15.68 -6.62
CA ARG A 13 -15.26 15.57 -5.48
C ARG A 13 -13.81 15.87 -5.85
N ALA A 14 -13.44 15.68 -7.11
CA ALA A 14 -12.08 15.85 -7.63
C ALA A 14 -12.09 16.78 -8.85
N LYS A 15 -12.84 17.90 -8.78
CA LYS A 15 -13.01 18.86 -9.89
C LYS A 15 -11.71 19.25 -10.61
N PRO A 16 -10.65 19.71 -9.92
CA PRO A 16 -9.41 20.12 -10.60
C PRO A 16 -8.75 18.97 -11.38
N TRP A 17 -8.80 17.77 -10.82
CA TRP A 17 -8.26 16.56 -11.45
C TRP A 17 -9.12 16.11 -12.64
N ALA A 18 -10.45 16.12 -12.48
CA ALA A 18 -11.39 15.75 -13.53
C ALA A 18 -11.34 16.70 -14.73
N SER A 19 -11.14 18.01 -14.48
CA SER A 19 -10.93 19.01 -15.54
C SER A 19 -9.61 18.80 -16.29
N GLY A 20 -8.54 18.39 -15.60
CA GLY A 20 -7.25 18.08 -16.25
C GLY A 20 -7.28 16.86 -17.18
N LEU A 21 -8.26 15.97 -17.00
CA LEU A 21 -8.46 14.76 -17.80
C LEU A 21 -9.67 14.86 -18.75
N ASN A 22 -10.28 16.04 -18.87
CA ASN A 22 -11.48 16.29 -19.69
C ASN A 22 -12.64 15.31 -19.44
N LEU A 23 -12.85 14.91 -18.18
CA LEU A 23 -13.89 13.94 -17.77
C LEU A 23 -15.34 14.47 -17.87
N HIS A 24 -15.56 15.58 -18.58
CA HIS A 24 -16.86 16.18 -18.82
C HIS A 24 -17.65 15.48 -19.92
N ASP A 25 -16.95 14.79 -20.81
CA ASP A 25 -17.58 13.89 -21.78
C ASP A 25 -17.88 12.55 -21.10
N GLN A 26 -19.16 12.21 -21.02
CA GLN A 26 -19.64 10.99 -20.36
C GLN A 26 -19.24 9.70 -21.09
N ASN A 27 -18.72 9.82 -22.32
CA ASN A 27 -18.31 8.71 -23.16
C ASN A 27 -16.78 8.53 -23.27
N VAL A 28 -15.99 9.21 -22.42
CA VAL A 28 -14.52 9.16 -22.42
C VAL A 28 -13.97 7.75 -22.14
N PHE A 29 -14.73 6.91 -21.42
CA PHE A 29 -14.32 5.54 -21.12
C PHE A 29 -15.31 4.51 -21.67
N GLU A 30 -14.80 3.64 -22.52
CA GLU A 30 -15.56 2.55 -23.14
C GLU A 30 -15.91 1.43 -22.14
N SER A 31 -15.17 1.31 -21.03
CA SER A 31 -15.41 0.30 -20.01
C SER A 31 -15.03 0.73 -18.59
N LEU A 32 -15.61 0.04 -17.61
CA LEU A 32 -15.26 0.21 -16.20
C LEU A 32 -13.80 -0.17 -15.92
N GLU A 33 -13.24 -1.14 -16.66
CA GLU A 33 -11.87 -1.59 -16.47
C GLU A 33 -10.86 -0.52 -16.91
N ILE A 34 -11.14 0.20 -17.99
CA ILE A 34 -10.29 1.33 -18.43
C ILE A 34 -10.32 2.45 -17.38
N LEU A 35 -11.50 2.79 -16.86
CA LEU A 35 -11.63 3.79 -15.80
C LEU A 35 -10.89 3.38 -14.51
N LYS A 36 -10.99 2.10 -14.11
CA LYS A 36 -10.24 1.57 -12.95
C LYS A 36 -8.74 1.64 -13.17
N SER A 37 -8.26 1.29 -14.36
CA SER A 37 -6.84 1.36 -14.70
C SER A 37 -6.32 2.79 -14.62
N LEU A 38 -7.04 3.74 -15.21
CA LEU A 38 -6.66 5.15 -15.15
C LEU A 38 -6.68 5.68 -13.70
N LEU A 39 -7.71 5.35 -12.93
CA LEU A 39 -7.76 5.72 -11.51
C LEU A 39 -6.59 5.15 -10.74
N LYS A 40 -6.22 3.89 -11.01
CA LYS A 40 -5.05 3.28 -10.40
C LYS A 40 -3.78 4.05 -10.77
N GLU A 41 -3.54 4.35 -12.04
CA GLU A 41 -2.34 5.08 -12.48
C GLU A 41 -2.24 6.52 -11.98
N THR A 42 -3.38 7.20 -11.83
CA THR A 42 -3.42 8.62 -11.46
C THR A 42 -3.45 8.84 -9.95
N VAL A 43 -4.05 7.91 -9.20
CA VAL A 43 -4.10 7.96 -7.73
C VAL A 43 -2.87 7.29 -7.12
N GLU A 44 -2.33 6.24 -7.75
CA GLU A 44 -1.11 5.60 -7.30
C GLU A 44 0.09 6.47 -7.73
N PRO A 45 0.87 7.01 -6.78
CA PRO A 45 2.01 7.83 -7.14
C PRO A 45 2.96 7.05 -8.08
N PRO A 46 3.49 7.63 -9.17
CA PRO A 46 4.44 6.96 -10.06
C PRO A 46 5.73 6.46 -9.37
N ARG A 47 5.96 6.90 -8.12
CA ARG A 47 7.07 6.51 -7.23
C ARG A 47 6.58 5.81 -5.95
N SER A 48 5.34 5.33 -5.90
CA SER A 48 4.72 4.71 -4.71
C SER A 48 5.49 3.47 -4.30
N GLU A 49 5.82 2.60 -5.24
CA GLU A 49 6.52 1.33 -4.99
C GLU A 49 7.94 1.58 -4.49
N PHE A 50 8.70 2.47 -5.16
CA PHE A 50 10.04 2.82 -4.69
C PHE A 50 10.00 3.45 -3.29
N ARG A 51 9.01 4.32 -3.04
CA ARG A 51 8.81 4.94 -1.72
C ARG A 51 8.43 3.88 -0.67
N ALA A 52 7.53 2.96 -0.99
CA ALA A 52 7.09 1.89 -0.10
C ALA A 52 8.24 0.96 0.24
N ARG A 53 9.02 0.53 -0.76
CA ARG A 53 10.21 -0.31 -0.57
C ARG A 53 11.28 0.42 0.26
N SER A 54 11.52 1.70 -0.02
CA SER A 54 12.45 2.52 0.76
C SER A 54 11.97 2.75 2.21
N ALA A 55 10.66 2.88 2.43
CA ALA A 55 10.06 2.98 3.75
C ALA A 55 10.14 1.65 4.52
N LEU A 56 9.91 0.53 3.84
CA LEU A 56 10.04 -0.82 4.40
C LEU A 56 11.46 -1.07 4.94
N LEU A 57 12.49 -0.68 4.18
CA LEU A 57 13.90 -0.81 4.62
C LEU A 57 14.24 0.06 5.84
N ARG A 58 13.52 1.16 6.07
CA ARG A 58 13.72 2.05 7.21
C ARG A 58 12.69 1.82 8.33
N LEU A 59 11.87 0.78 8.21
CA LEU A 59 10.76 0.56 9.11
C LEU A 59 11.29 0.20 10.51
N LYS A 60 10.79 0.92 11.51
CA LYS A 60 11.07 0.71 12.93
C LYS A 60 9.77 0.81 13.72
N GLN A 61 9.65 0.04 14.80
CA GLN A 61 8.47 0.03 15.67
C GLN A 61 8.24 1.40 16.31
N GLY A 62 9.31 2.04 16.80
CA GLY A 62 9.23 3.34 17.47
C GLY A 62 8.26 3.28 18.66
N LYS A 63 7.29 4.21 18.71
CA LYS A 63 6.27 4.28 19.76
C LYS A 63 5.00 3.48 19.45
N ARG A 64 4.96 2.74 18.34
CA ARG A 64 3.78 1.97 17.93
C ARG A 64 3.67 0.69 18.76
N ASP A 65 2.45 0.31 19.09
CA ASP A 65 2.19 -1.04 19.57
C ASP A 65 2.49 -2.07 18.47
N LEU A 66 2.57 -3.35 18.87
CA LEU A 66 2.97 -4.43 17.98
C LEU A 66 1.98 -4.63 16.82
N HIS A 67 0.68 -4.43 17.05
CA HIS A 67 -0.34 -4.61 16.04
C HIS A 67 -0.27 -3.49 14.99
N ALA A 68 -0.23 -2.22 15.44
CA ALA A 68 -0.08 -1.07 14.56
C ALA A 68 1.24 -1.12 13.76
N TYR A 69 2.30 -1.67 14.36
CA TYR A 69 3.56 -1.91 13.67
C TYR A 69 3.44 -3.00 12.58
N ALA A 70 2.84 -4.15 12.90
CA ALA A 70 2.61 -5.23 11.95
C ALA A 70 1.69 -4.78 10.79
N GLN A 71 0.64 -4.03 11.07
CA GLN A 71 -0.24 -3.48 10.03
C GLN A 71 0.51 -2.51 9.11
N HIS A 72 1.42 -1.70 9.65
CA HIS A 72 2.22 -0.79 8.82
C HIS A 72 3.18 -1.54 7.90
N LEU A 73 3.81 -2.61 8.40
CA LEU A 73 4.62 -3.49 7.55
C LEU A 73 3.78 -4.12 6.43
N ARG A 74 2.60 -4.66 6.74
CA ARG A 74 1.68 -5.26 5.75
C ARG A 74 1.27 -4.26 4.67
N TYR A 75 0.92 -3.05 5.07
CA TYR A 75 0.58 -1.96 4.13
C TYR A 75 1.74 -1.61 3.19
N LEU A 76 2.96 -1.52 3.72
CA LEU A 76 4.14 -1.25 2.89
C LEU A 76 4.46 -2.42 1.96
N ALA A 77 4.34 -3.66 2.43
CA ALA A 77 4.51 -4.86 1.62
C ALA A 77 3.48 -4.94 0.48
N SER A 78 2.20 -4.68 0.76
CA SER A 78 1.13 -4.71 -0.25
C SER A 78 1.28 -3.60 -1.31
N SER A 79 2.01 -2.53 -0.97
CA SER A 79 2.29 -1.43 -1.89
C SER A 79 3.45 -1.74 -2.86
N VAL A 80 4.18 -2.84 -2.67
CA VAL A 80 5.27 -3.30 -3.55
C VAL A 80 4.75 -4.44 -4.43
N THR A 81 4.22 -4.10 -5.61
CA THR A 81 3.47 -5.05 -6.44
C THR A 81 4.28 -5.71 -7.55
N LYS A 82 5.30 -5.05 -8.14
CA LYS A 82 6.00 -5.59 -9.31
C LYS A 82 7.03 -6.65 -8.95
N ASN A 83 7.69 -6.49 -7.80
CA ASN A 83 8.64 -7.44 -7.25
C ASN A 83 8.39 -7.53 -5.74
N PRO A 84 7.39 -8.33 -5.31
CA PRO A 84 7.06 -8.44 -3.90
C PRO A 84 8.27 -8.95 -3.11
N VAL A 85 8.40 -8.46 -1.88
CA VAL A 85 9.46 -8.89 -0.97
C VAL A 85 9.07 -10.26 -0.42
N ASP A 86 10.02 -11.20 -0.36
CA ASP A 86 9.77 -12.53 0.18
C ASP A 86 9.41 -12.46 1.67
N GLU A 87 8.60 -13.42 2.11
CA GLU A 87 8.07 -13.45 3.48
C GLU A 87 9.18 -13.53 4.53
N HIS A 88 10.25 -14.28 4.27
CA HIS A 88 11.39 -14.38 5.18
C HIS A 88 12.10 -13.03 5.35
N THR A 89 12.28 -12.26 4.27
CA THR A 89 12.81 -10.89 4.35
C THR A 89 11.87 -9.96 5.09
N LEU A 90 10.55 -10.08 4.89
CA LEU A 90 9.55 -9.29 5.63
C LEU A 90 9.59 -9.60 7.14
N ILE A 91 9.71 -10.87 7.52
CA ILE A 91 9.87 -11.31 8.91
C ILE A 91 11.15 -10.71 9.50
N ASN A 92 12.27 -10.78 8.78
CA ASN A 92 13.52 -10.17 9.23
C ASN A 92 13.37 -8.65 9.43
N VAL A 93 12.80 -7.93 8.45
CA VAL A 93 12.53 -6.49 8.59
C VAL A 93 11.66 -6.21 9.81
N PHE A 94 10.63 -7.03 10.06
CA PHE A 94 9.78 -6.91 11.23
C PHE A 94 10.59 -7.03 12.52
N ILE A 95 11.31 -8.16 12.71
CA ILE A 95 12.06 -8.50 13.92
C ILE A 95 13.19 -7.49 14.19
N TYR A 96 14.00 -7.16 13.18
CA TYR A 96 15.09 -6.19 13.31
C TYR A 96 14.60 -4.75 13.48
N GLY A 97 13.35 -4.48 13.10
CA GLY A 97 12.72 -3.19 13.31
C GLY A 97 12.03 -3.03 14.67
N LEU A 98 11.86 -4.11 15.45
CA LEU A 98 11.31 -4.03 16.81
C LEU A 98 12.21 -3.20 17.74
N VAL A 99 11.56 -2.58 18.72
CA VAL A 99 12.27 -1.96 19.84
C VAL A 99 13.01 -3.05 20.62
N ASP A 100 14.19 -2.72 21.13
CA ASP A 100 14.96 -3.67 21.94
C ASP A 100 14.19 -4.02 23.21
N GLY A 101 14.11 -5.30 23.52
CA GLY A 101 13.31 -5.82 24.61
C GLY A 101 13.02 -7.31 24.47
N PRO A 102 12.29 -7.89 25.44
CA PRO A 102 12.09 -9.34 25.53
C PRO A 102 11.36 -9.91 24.31
N VAL A 103 10.45 -9.15 23.70
CA VAL A 103 9.73 -9.57 22.49
C VAL A 103 10.70 -9.78 21.32
N LYS A 104 11.65 -8.86 21.11
CA LYS A 104 12.65 -8.96 20.05
C LYS A 104 13.62 -10.11 20.30
N THR A 105 14.08 -10.28 21.54
CA THR A 105 14.97 -11.40 21.91
C THR A 105 14.29 -12.73 21.70
N TYR A 106 13.04 -12.88 22.15
CA TYR A 106 12.25 -14.08 21.91
C TYR A 106 12.08 -14.33 20.41
N MET A 107 11.77 -13.27 19.64
CA MET A 107 11.57 -13.42 18.21
C MET A 107 12.83 -13.78 17.41
N LEU A 108 14.02 -13.42 17.90
CA LEU A 108 15.30 -13.81 17.28
C LEU A 108 15.69 -15.25 17.61
N GLN A 109 15.16 -15.82 18.69
CA GLN A 109 15.45 -17.18 19.13
C GLN A 109 14.53 -18.21 18.49
N GLU A 110 13.30 -17.83 18.15
CA GLU A 110 12.36 -18.70 17.44
C GLU A 110 12.50 -18.58 15.92
N ASP A 111 12.35 -19.70 15.21
CA ASP A 111 12.33 -19.76 13.76
C ASP A 111 10.90 -19.44 13.27
N PHE A 112 10.65 -18.18 12.91
CA PHE A 112 9.36 -17.77 12.36
C PHE A 112 9.32 -17.96 10.86
N HIS A 113 8.34 -18.72 10.40
CA HIS A 113 8.05 -18.88 8.97
C HIS A 113 6.84 -18.05 8.51
N THR A 114 6.09 -17.39 9.40
CA THR A 114 4.91 -16.59 9.02
C THR A 114 4.74 -15.33 9.87
N LEU A 115 4.08 -14.30 9.30
CA LEU A 115 3.68 -13.07 9.98
C LEU A 115 2.28 -13.14 10.64
N GLU A 116 1.66 -14.32 10.66
CA GLU A 116 0.34 -14.55 11.24
C GLU A 116 0.46 -15.41 12.50
N ARG A 117 0.27 -14.79 13.68
CA ARG A 117 -0.02 -15.56 14.89
C ARG A 117 -1.52 -15.91 14.90
N ARG A 118 -1.82 -17.20 15.04
CA ARG A 118 -3.16 -17.75 15.35
C ARG A 118 -3.73 -17.16 16.63
#